data_AF-A0A6B4FJ12-F1
#
_entry.id   AF-A0A6B4FJ12-F1
#
_cell.length_a   1.000
_cell.length_b   1.000
_cell.length_c   1.000
_cell.angle_alpha   90.00
_cell.angle_beta   90.00
_cell.angle_gamma   90.00
#
_symmetry.space_group_name_H-M   'P 1'
#
loop_
_entity.id
_entity.type
_entity.pdbx_description
1 polymer ?
#
loop_
_entity_poly.entity_id
_entity_poly.type
_entity_poly.pdbx_seq_one_letter_code
_entity_poly.pdbx_strand_id
1 'polypeptide(L)'
;MKIINGFDEKQVLFNNKFDALNNKRGQDITLNKENNVSFGETLKGCIDEINTKQVQADSYTNAFVKGDDVNIDEVMIKGEEASLALQFLVKTRDNLVESYKELIKMQL
;
A
#
# COMPACT_ATOMS: atom_id res chain seq x y z
N MET A 1 -41.81 51.13 -17.49
CA MET A 1 -41.85 50.26 -16.29
C MET A 1 -41.85 48.80 -16.71
N LYS A 2 -40.67 48.16 -16.89
CA LYS A 2 -40.44 46.68 -16.99
C LYS A 2 -38.93 46.35 -16.83
N ILE A 3 -38.26 46.88 -15.80
CA ILE A 3 -36.85 46.53 -15.48
C ILE A 3 -36.78 45.94 -14.06
N ILE A 4 -37.58 44.90 -13.80
CA ILE A 4 -37.50 44.14 -12.53
C ILE A 4 -37.26 42.64 -12.77
N ASN A 5 -37.35 42.13 -14.01
CA ASN A 5 -37.32 40.69 -14.29
C ASN A 5 -35.91 40.10 -14.52
N GLY A 6 -34.84 40.89 -14.40
CA GLY A 6 -33.45 40.41 -14.59
C GLY A 6 -32.70 40.07 -13.30
N PHE A 7 -33.28 40.37 -12.13
CA PHE A 7 -32.69 40.06 -10.83
C PHE A 7 -33.19 38.71 -10.29
N ASP A 8 -34.47 38.40 -10.49
CA ASP A 8 -35.06 37.11 -10.10
C ASP A 8 -34.41 35.94 -10.85
N GLU A 9 -34.11 36.08 -12.14
CA GLU A 9 -33.37 35.05 -12.89
C GLU A 9 -31.96 34.82 -12.33
N LYS A 10 -31.26 35.89 -11.94
CA LYS A 10 -29.91 35.78 -11.35
C LYS A 10 -29.96 35.20 -9.93
N GLN A 11 -31.02 35.45 -9.16
CA GLN A 11 -31.24 34.81 -7.86
C GLN A 11 -31.58 33.32 -7.98
N VAL A 12 -32.42 32.93 -8.95
CA VAL A 12 -32.75 31.53 -9.21
C VAL A 12 -31.53 30.76 -9.73
N LEU A 13 -30.73 31.38 -10.61
CA LEU A 13 -29.45 30.82 -11.07
C LEU A 13 -28.41 30.71 -9.94
N PHE A 14 -28.44 31.64 -8.97
CA PHE A 14 -27.61 31.57 -7.78
C PHE A 14 -28.07 30.44 -6.85
N ASN A 15 -29.36 30.36 -6.50
CA ASN A 15 -29.89 29.29 -5.63
C ASN A 15 -29.63 27.90 -6.19
N ASN A 16 -29.91 27.68 -7.49
CA ASN A 16 -29.63 26.39 -8.15
C ASN A 16 -28.13 26.03 -8.15
N LYS A 17 -27.24 27.03 -8.20
CA LYS A 17 -25.79 26.80 -8.11
C LYS A 17 -25.35 26.45 -6.68
N PHE A 18 -25.99 27.03 -5.66
CA PHE A 18 -25.72 26.68 -4.26
C PHE A 18 -26.28 25.29 -3.90
N ASP A 19 -27.46 24.93 -4.40
CA ASP A 19 -28.01 23.58 -4.25
C ASP A 19 -27.13 22.53 -4.94
N ALA A 20 -26.58 22.84 -6.12
CA ALA A 20 -25.62 21.99 -6.81
C ALA A 20 -24.27 21.84 -6.06
N LEU A 21 -23.84 22.86 -5.31
CA LEU A 21 -22.63 22.79 -4.46
C LEU A 21 -22.89 22.06 -3.13
N ASN A 22 -24.10 22.17 -2.57
CA ASN A 22 -24.49 21.43 -1.37
C ASN A 22 -24.64 19.92 -1.65
N ASN A 23 -25.24 19.56 -2.79
CA ASN A 23 -25.39 18.16 -3.20
C ASN A 23 -24.02 17.50 -3.48
N LYS A 24 -23.04 18.26 -4.02
CA LYS A 24 -21.65 17.78 -4.18
C LYS A 24 -20.84 17.69 -2.89
N ARG A 25 -21.23 18.39 -1.82
CA ARG A 25 -20.57 18.31 -0.50
C ARG A 25 -21.23 17.27 0.43
N GLY A 26 -22.43 16.78 0.07
CA GLY A 26 -23.14 15.72 0.77
C GLY A 26 -22.75 14.29 0.36
N GLN A 27 -21.90 14.13 -0.67
CA GLN A 27 -21.40 12.83 -1.15
C GLN A 27 -19.88 12.61 -0.94
N ASP A 28 -19.20 13.48 -0.19
CA ASP A 28 -17.80 13.32 0.23
C ASP A 28 -17.64 13.31 1.77
N ILE A 29 -18.70 12.94 2.49
CA ILE A 29 -18.58 12.34 3.83
C ILE A 29 -18.89 10.85 3.71
N THR A 30 -18.37 10.21 2.67
CA THR A 30 -17.95 8.83 2.84
C THR A 30 -16.77 8.93 3.78
N LEU A 31 -17.07 8.74 5.06
CA LEU A 31 -16.14 8.37 6.12
C LEU A 31 -14.91 7.77 5.47
N ASN A 32 -13.74 8.39 5.66
CA ASN A 32 -12.47 7.71 5.46
C ASN A 32 -12.65 6.33 6.06
N LYS A 33 -12.90 5.35 5.19
CA LYS A 33 -12.76 3.95 5.51
C LYS A 33 -11.29 3.93 5.84
N GLU A 34 -11.01 3.99 7.13
CA GLU A 34 -9.67 3.86 7.66
C GLU A 34 -9.05 2.76 6.81
N ASN A 35 -8.03 3.12 6.04
CA ASN A 35 -7.19 2.16 5.38
C ASN A 35 -6.43 1.47 6.52
N ASN A 36 -7.16 0.70 7.33
CA ASN A 36 -6.66 -0.32 8.23
C ASN A 36 -6.12 -1.41 7.32
N VAL A 37 -5.08 -1.09 6.54
CA VAL A 37 -4.18 -2.11 6.03
C VAL A 37 -3.65 -2.76 7.29
N SER A 38 -4.16 -3.95 7.59
CA SER A 38 -3.80 -4.62 8.82
C SER A 38 -2.30 -4.92 8.76
N PHE A 39 -1.60 -4.78 9.88
CA PHE A 39 -0.18 -5.11 9.95
C PHE A 39 0.10 -6.53 9.40
N GLY A 40 -0.83 -7.46 9.63
CA GLY A 40 -0.77 -8.82 9.07
C GLY A 40 -0.84 -8.87 7.55
N GLU A 41 -1.66 -8.05 6.91
CA GLU A 41 -1.71 -7.94 5.44
C GLU A 41 -0.42 -7.35 4.87
N THR A 42 0.14 -6.31 5.49
CA THR A 42 1.43 -5.75 5.09
C THR A 42 2.56 -6.77 5.25
N LEU A 43 2.62 -7.44 6.41
CA LEU A 43 3.63 -8.47 6.67
C LEU A 43 3.51 -9.64 5.69
N LYS A 44 2.28 -10.07 5.39
CA LYS A 44 2.02 -11.09 4.38
C LYS A 44 2.50 -10.64 3.00
N GLY A 45 2.20 -9.40 2.61
CA GLY A 45 2.70 -8.82 1.36
C GLY A 45 4.22 -8.80 1.29
N CYS A 46 4.91 -8.44 2.38
CA CYS A 46 6.37 -8.49 2.44
C CYS A 46 6.91 -9.92 2.31
N ILE A 47 6.29 -10.91 2.96
CA ILE A 47 6.67 -12.32 2.86
C ILE A 47 6.50 -12.81 1.42
N ASP A 48 5.38 -12.48 0.79
CA ASP A 48 5.09 -12.86 -0.60
C ASP A 48 6.09 -12.20 -1.58
N GLU A 49 6.49 -10.95 -1.32
CA GLU A 49 7.51 -10.25 -2.11
C GLU A 49 8.89 -10.93 -1.96
N ILE A 50 9.29 -11.28 -0.74
CA ILE A 50 10.56 -11.98 -0.48
C ILE A 50 10.56 -13.34 -1.16
N ASN A 51 9.47 -14.10 -1.06
CA ASN A 51 9.33 -15.37 -1.76
C ASN A 51 9.47 -15.20 -3.28
N THR A 52 8.88 -14.14 -3.83
CA THR A 52 9.02 -13.80 -5.25
C THR A 52 10.46 -13.50 -5.62
N LYS A 53 11.19 -12.71 -4.81
CA LYS A 53 12.63 -12.42 -5.02
C LYS A 53 13.48 -13.69 -4.94
N GLN A 54 13.16 -14.61 -4.03
CA GLN A 54 13.86 -15.88 -3.91
C GLN A 54 13.67 -16.76 -5.15
N VAL A 55 12.42 -16.92 -5.62
CA VAL A 55 12.13 -17.67 -6.85
C VAL A 55 12.79 -17.02 -8.08
N GLN A 56 12.83 -15.69 -8.14
CA GLN A 56 13.58 -14.98 -9.19
C GLN A 56 15.08 -15.31 -9.11
N ALA A 57 15.71 -15.18 -7.94
CA ALA A 57 17.12 -15.52 -7.77
C ALA A 57 17.43 -16.97 -8.21
N ASP A 58 16.57 -17.93 -7.85
CA ASP A 58 16.69 -19.34 -8.27
C ASP A 58 16.53 -19.49 -9.79
N SER A 59 15.59 -18.75 -10.40
CA SER A 59 15.39 -18.76 -11.85
C SER A 59 16.61 -18.22 -12.59
N TYR A 60 17.17 -17.10 -12.14
CA TYR A 60 18.37 -16.48 -12.72
C TYR A 60 19.59 -17.39 -12.55
N THR A 61 19.74 -18.01 -11.38
CA THR A 61 20.79 -19.02 -11.13
C THR A 61 20.65 -20.19 -12.08
N ASN A 62 19.44 -20.72 -12.25
CA ASN A 62 19.19 -21.84 -13.17
C ASN A 62 19.44 -21.48 -14.63
N ALA A 63 19.06 -20.28 -15.07
CA ALA A 63 19.30 -19.80 -16.43
C ALA A 63 20.81 -19.64 -16.69
N PHE A 64 21.55 -19.08 -15.73
CA PHE A 64 23.01 -18.97 -15.81
C PHE A 64 23.69 -20.35 -15.89
N VAL A 65 23.29 -21.31 -15.04
CA VAL A 65 23.84 -22.67 -15.06
C VAL A 65 23.51 -23.41 -16.36
N LYS A 66 22.37 -23.11 -16.99
CA LYS A 66 21.99 -23.65 -18.31
C LYS A 66 22.77 -23.03 -19.47
N GLY A 67 23.52 -21.96 -19.22
CA GLY A 67 24.26 -21.23 -20.26
C GLY A 67 23.39 -20.27 -21.06
N ASP A 68 22.23 -19.87 -20.53
CA ASP A 68 21.42 -18.79 -21.09
C ASP A 68 22.17 -17.44 -20.94
N ASP A 69 21.80 -16.44 -21.73
CA ASP A 69 22.41 -15.09 -21.75
C ASP A 69 22.01 -14.29 -20.49
N VAL A 70 22.57 -14.70 -19.35
CA VAL A 70 22.34 -14.08 -18.05
C VAL A 70 23.69 -13.72 -17.45
N ASN A 71 23.85 -12.47 -17.05
CA ASN A 71 25.10 -12.02 -16.45
C ASN A 71 25.26 -12.58 -15.04
N ILE A 72 26.46 -13.08 -14.72
CA ILE A 72 26.79 -13.59 -13.38
C ILE A 72 26.55 -12.53 -12.29
N ASP A 73 26.82 -11.25 -12.61
CA ASP A 73 26.64 -10.14 -11.69
C ASP A 73 25.17 -10.00 -11.26
N GLU A 74 24.23 -10.18 -12.20
CA GLU A 74 22.80 -10.12 -11.90
C GLU A 74 22.35 -11.29 -11.02
N VAL A 75 22.86 -12.49 -11.28
CA VAL A 75 22.57 -13.68 -10.45
C VAL A 75 23.05 -13.46 -9.02
N MET A 76 24.28 -12.95 -8.84
CA MET A 76 24.85 -12.70 -7.52
C MET A 76 24.10 -11.58 -6.79
N ILE A 77 23.75 -10.49 -7.47
CA ILE A 77 22.96 -9.39 -6.87
C ILE A 77 21.59 -9.90 -6.44
N LYS A 78 20.88 -10.63 -7.31
CA LYS A 78 19.54 -11.17 -6.99
C LYS A 78 19.59 -12.18 -5.85
N GLY A 79 20.62 -13.03 -5.82
CA GLY A 79 20.86 -13.97 -4.74
C GLY A 79 21.13 -13.28 -3.39
N GLU A 80 21.98 -12.26 -3.39
CA GLU A 80 22.29 -11.50 -2.17
C GLU A 80 21.08 -10.70 -1.66
N GLU A 81 20.33 -10.06 -2.56
CA GLU A 81 19.06 -9.38 -2.24
C GLU A 81 18.07 -10.32 -1.55
N ALA A 82 17.85 -11.51 -2.12
CA ALA A 82 16.94 -12.50 -1.55
C ALA A 82 17.42 -13.01 -0.18
N SER A 83 18.73 -13.29 -0.04
CA SER A 83 19.33 -13.74 1.21
C SER A 83 19.20 -12.70 2.33
N LEU A 84 19.57 -11.44 2.04
CA LEU A 84 19.49 -10.35 3.00
C LEU A 84 18.05 -10.08 3.44
N ALA A 85 17.10 -10.09 2.49
CA ALA A 85 15.70 -9.88 2.77
C ALA A 85 15.12 -10.99 3.66
N LEU A 86 15.48 -12.26 3.40
CA LEU A 86 15.09 -13.39 4.24
C LEU A 86 15.66 -13.27 5.66
N GLN A 87 16.94 -12.92 5.80
CA GLN A 87 17.56 -12.70 7.12
C GLN A 87 16.86 -11.59 7.90
N PHE A 88 16.48 -10.49 7.23
CA PHE A 88 15.73 -9.40 7.83
C PHE A 88 14.33 -9.84 8.28
N LEU A 89 13.64 -10.65 7.47
CA LEU A 89 12.33 -11.20 7.83
C LEU A 89 12.41 -12.08 9.08
N VAL A 90 13.40 -12.98 9.15
CA VAL A 90 13.58 -13.86 10.33
C VAL A 90 13.78 -13.03 11.60
N LYS A 91 14.66 -12.02 11.55
CA LYS A 91 14.88 -11.10 12.68
C LYS A 91 13.61 -10.35 13.07
N THR A 92 12.86 -9.85 12.09
CA THR A 92 11.58 -9.16 12.33
C THR A 92 10.57 -10.09 13.00
N ARG A 93 10.46 -11.34 12.52
CA ARG A 93 9.59 -12.39 13.09
C ARG A 93 9.98 -12.72 14.53
N ASP A 94 11.27 -12.83 14.81
CA ASP A 94 11.76 -13.10 16.16
C ASP A 94 11.47 -11.93 17.10
N ASN A 95 11.72 -10.69 16.65
CA ASN A 95 11.39 -9.47 17.40
C ASN A 95 9.90 -9.35 17.71
N LEU A 96 9.01 -9.63 16.74
CA LEU A 96 7.56 -9.61 16.95
C LEU A 96 7.11 -10.59 18.03
N VAL A 97 7.64 -11.81 18.00
CA VAL A 97 7.33 -12.84 18.99
C VAL A 97 7.86 -12.45 20.37
N GLU A 98 9.07 -11.88 20.44
CA GLU A 98 9.66 -11.48 21.72
C GLU A 98 8.94 -10.27 22.31
N SER A 99 8.65 -9.22 21.51
CA SER A 99 7.87 -8.07 21.95
C SER A 99 6.49 -8.49 22.48
N TYR A 100 5.83 -9.47 21.84
CA TYR A 100 4.58 -10.01 22.35
C TYR A 100 4.74 -10.67 23.73
N LYS A 101 5.79 -11.47 23.93
CA LYS A 101 6.09 -12.09 25.24
C LYS A 101 6.45 -11.05 26.30
N GLU A 102 7.17 -10.01 25.94
CA GLU A 102 7.59 -8.93 26.83
C GLU A 102 6.39 -8.11 27.34
N LEU A 103 5.44 -7.78 26.46
CA LEU A 103 4.19 -7.11 26.85
C LEU A 103 3.37 -7.90 27.89
N ILE A 104 3.38 -9.24 27.80
CA ILE A 104 2.73 -10.11 28.79
C ILE A 104 3.49 -10.10 30.11
N LYS A 105 4.83 -10.16 30.08
CA LYS A 105 5.67 -10.13 31.29
C LYS A 105 5.53 -8.80 32.05
N MET A 106 5.26 -7.70 31.37
CA MET A 106 5.09 -6.38 32.01
C MET A 106 3.78 -6.25 32.81
N GLN A 107 2.78 -7.09 32.53
CA GLN A 107 1.47 -7.04 33.19
C GLN A 107 1.33 -8.00 34.39
N LEU A 108 2.34 -8.86 34.64
CA LEU A 108 2.39 -9.75 35.81
C LEU A 108 3.11 -9.10 37.00
#